data_AF-A0A8S1DVU0-F1
#
_entry.id   AF-A0A8S1DVU0-F1
#
_cell.length_a   1.000
_cell.length_b   1.000
_cell.length_c   1.000
_cell.angle_alpha   90.00
_cell.angle_beta   90.00
_cell.angle_gamma   90.00
#
_symmetry.space_group_name_H-M   'P 1'
#
loop_
_entity.id
_entity.type
_entity.pdbx_description
1 polymer ?
#
loop_
_entity_poly.entity_id
_entity_poly.type
_entity_poly.pdbx_seq_one_letter_code
_entity_poly.pdbx_strand_id
1 'polypeptide(L)'
;MAKPPAKNEDYDDLFRACAERKLEKVKQLMTSRTFDIEKRNKKDETLLLVATMRDHVDVMQFLLEKGADIEGKCTNYQQTPLLAAAYFSNLQTFQFLESRGANIDAVDKT
;
A
#
# COMPACT_ATOMS: atom_id res chain seq x y z
N MET A 1 7.49 -18.85 19.12
CA MET A 1 7.72 -17.52 19.72
C MET A 1 7.00 -16.48 18.88
N ALA A 2 6.26 -15.55 19.48
CA ALA A 2 5.62 -14.45 18.74
C ALA A 2 6.70 -13.52 18.18
N LYS A 3 6.53 -13.05 16.93
CA LYS A 3 7.47 -12.13 16.28
C LYS A 3 7.44 -10.78 17.01
N PRO A 4 8.59 -10.10 17.17
CA PRO A 4 8.60 -8.78 17.79
C PRO A 4 7.83 -7.78 16.93
N PRO A 5 7.11 -6.81 17.53
CA PRO A 5 6.48 -5.73 16.80
C PRO A 5 7.54 -4.84 16.12
N ALA A 6 7.19 -4.30 14.96
CA ALA A 6 8.01 -3.34 14.22
C ALA A 6 8.16 -2.01 14.95
N LYS A 7 9.38 -1.44 14.91
CA LYS A 7 9.69 -0.08 15.38
C LYS A 7 9.50 0.92 14.25
N ASN A 8 9.51 2.21 14.55
CA ASN A 8 9.35 3.27 13.53
C ASN A 8 10.37 3.18 12.38
N GLU A 9 11.63 2.86 12.68
CA GLU A 9 12.67 2.66 11.66
C GLU A 9 12.35 1.49 10.72
N ASP A 10 11.79 0.40 11.26
CA ASP A 10 11.37 -0.75 10.45
C ASP A 10 10.22 -0.36 9.50
N TYR A 11 9.31 0.52 9.92
CA TYR A 11 8.26 1.06 9.06
C TYR A 11 8.84 1.96 7.96
N ASP A 12 9.76 2.86 8.29
CA ASP A 12 10.41 3.72 7.29
C ASP A 12 11.13 2.88 6.22
N ASP A 13 11.78 1.78 6.63
CA ASP A 13 12.39 0.81 5.72
C ASP A 13 11.37 0.05 4.88
N LEU A 14 10.25 -0.36 5.48
CA LEU A 14 9.17 -1.06 4.77
C LEU A 14 8.52 -0.15 3.72
N PHE A 15 8.20 1.09 4.09
CA PHE A 15 7.65 2.09 3.18
C PHE A 15 8.60 2.37 2.01
N ARG A 16 9.90 2.49 2.29
CA ARG A 16 10.91 2.67 1.25
C ARG A 16 11.02 1.45 0.34
N ALA A 17 11.01 0.25 0.90
CA ALA A 17 11.03 -1.00 0.12
C ALA A 17 9.80 -1.11 -0.80
N CYS A 18 8.62 -0.71 -0.32
CA CYS A 18 7.41 -0.62 -1.14
C CYS A 18 7.58 0.42 -2.26
N ALA A 19 8.11 1.61 -1.98
CA ALA A 19 8.31 2.67 -2.97
C ALA A 19 9.34 2.31 -4.07
N GLU A 20 10.34 1.52 -3.73
CA GLU A 20 11.46 1.12 -4.62
C GLU A 20 11.21 -0.23 -5.33
N ARG A 21 10.01 -0.81 -5.25
CA ARG A 21 9.66 -2.12 -5.81
C ARG A 21 10.53 -3.28 -5.29
N LYS A 22 11.00 -3.21 -4.04
CA LYS A 22 11.87 -4.25 -3.45
C LYS A 22 11.02 -5.35 -2.79
N LEU A 23 10.27 -6.11 -3.59
CA LEU A 23 9.35 -7.15 -3.10
C LEU A 23 10.00 -8.14 -2.12
N GLU A 24 11.19 -8.64 -2.44
CA GLU A 24 11.90 -9.59 -1.56
C GLU A 24 12.28 -8.95 -0.22
N LYS A 25 12.61 -7.65 -0.21
CA LYS A 25 12.87 -6.93 1.04
C LYS A 25 11.59 -6.74 1.85
N VAL A 26 10.47 -6.41 1.20
CA VAL A 26 9.14 -6.33 1.84
C VAL A 26 8.79 -7.66 2.51
N LYS A 27 8.94 -8.79 1.79
CA LYS A 27 8.72 -10.14 2.33
C LYS A 27 9.63 -10.46 3.51
N GLN A 28 10.93 -10.15 3.41
CA GLN A 28 11.90 -10.38 4.48
C GLN A 28 11.54 -9.58 5.74
N LEU A 29 11.20 -8.30 5.60
CA LEU A 29 10.80 -7.45 6.72
C LEU A 29 9.55 -8.02 7.39
N MET A 30 8.48 -8.28 6.64
CA MET A 30 7.22 -8.83 7.17
C MET A 30 7.35 -10.27 7.71
N THR A 31 8.41 -10.99 7.35
CA THR A 31 8.71 -12.30 7.94
C THR A 31 9.42 -12.16 9.29
N SER A 32 10.33 -11.19 9.42
CA SER A 32 11.14 -10.98 10.63
C SER A 32 10.41 -10.30 11.78
N ARG A 33 9.42 -9.45 11.49
CA ARG A 33 8.66 -8.68 12.49
C ARG A 33 7.17 -8.67 12.20
N THR A 34 6.38 -8.26 13.19
CA THR A 34 4.95 -7.99 13.02
C THR A 34 4.74 -6.52 12.68
N PHE A 35 4.10 -6.26 11.54
CA PHE A 35 3.73 -4.92 11.09
C PHE A 35 2.22 -4.73 11.18
N ASP A 36 1.81 -3.52 11.55
CA ASP A 36 0.48 -3.02 11.27
C ASP A 36 0.45 -2.56 9.80
N ILE A 37 -0.31 -3.29 8.97
CA ILE A 37 -0.37 -3.08 7.52
C ILE A 37 -1.04 -1.73 7.17
N GLU A 38 -1.93 -1.26 8.04
CA GLU A 38 -2.67 -0.01 7.87
C GLU A 38 -1.95 1.19 8.50
N LYS A 39 -0.79 0.97 9.13
CA LYS A 39 0.00 2.08 9.66
C LYS A 39 0.39 3.00 8.52
N ARG A 40 0.25 4.31 8.78
CA ARG A 40 0.56 5.36 7.82
C ARG A 40 1.93 5.97 8.07
N ASN A 41 2.58 6.41 6.99
CA ASN A 41 3.85 7.13 7.07
C ASN A 41 3.63 8.61 7.45
N LYS A 42 4.72 9.40 7.47
CA LYS A 42 4.68 10.84 7.78
C LYS A 42 3.89 11.69 6.77
N LYS A 43 3.60 11.17 5.58
CA LYS A 43 2.76 11.79 4.55
C LYS A 43 1.31 11.29 4.61
N ASP A 44 1.00 10.49 5.63
CA ASP A 44 -0.31 9.90 5.85
C ASP A 44 -0.72 8.91 4.74
N GLU A 45 0.26 8.25 4.12
CA GLU A 45 0.09 7.24 3.08
C GLU A 45 0.14 5.83 3.72
N THR A 46 -0.74 4.93 3.29
CA THR A 46 -0.66 3.48 3.60
C THR A 46 0.40 2.80 2.73
N LEU A 47 0.83 1.59 3.10
CA LEU A 47 1.75 0.79 2.28
C LEU A 47 1.19 0.55 0.87
N LEU A 48 -0.12 0.28 0.78
CA LEU A 48 -0.80 0.04 -0.48
C LEU A 48 -0.82 1.29 -1.37
N LEU A 49 -1.09 2.48 -0.79
CA LEU A 49 -1.04 3.75 -1.53
C LEU A 49 0.36 4.03 -2.08
N VAL A 50 1.41 3.81 -1.28
CA VAL A 50 2.79 4.03 -1.74
C VAL A 50 3.15 3.14 -2.93
N ALA A 51 2.76 1.86 -2.90
CA ALA A 51 2.98 0.95 -4.01
C ALA A 51 2.14 1.34 -5.25
N THR A 52 0.89 1.75 -5.04
CA THR A 52 -0.05 2.18 -6.09
C THR A 52 0.45 3.40 -6.85
N MET A 53 0.89 4.45 -6.15
CA MET A 53 1.43 5.69 -6.75
C MET A 53 2.74 5.48 -7.53
N ARG A 54 3.29 4.27 -7.50
CA ARG A 54 4.54 3.89 -8.19
C ARG A 54 4.34 2.76 -9.19
N ASP A 55 3.11 2.30 -9.39
CA ASP A 55 2.73 1.22 -10.31
C ASP A 55 3.37 -0.15 -9.96
N HIS A 56 3.57 -0.42 -8.65
CA HIS A 56 4.23 -1.64 -8.18
C HIS A 56 3.22 -2.74 -7.86
N VAL A 57 2.57 -3.27 -8.90
CA VAL A 57 1.48 -4.27 -8.80
C VAL A 57 1.88 -5.54 -8.02
N ASP A 58 3.12 -5.99 -8.16
CA ASP A 58 3.66 -7.15 -7.45
C ASP A 58 3.74 -6.94 -5.93
N VAL A 59 4.15 -5.75 -5.50
CA VAL A 59 4.12 -5.34 -4.09
C VAL A 59 2.68 -5.18 -3.61
N MET A 60 1.81 -4.54 -4.41
CA MET A 60 0.40 -4.37 -4.05
C MET A 60 -0.30 -5.71 -3.83
N GLN A 61 -0.09 -6.67 -4.74
CA GLN A 61 -0.63 -8.02 -4.61
C GLN A 61 -0.22 -8.64 -3.27
N PHE A 62 1.07 -8.58 -2.94
CA PHE A 62 1.56 -9.13 -1.68
C PHE A 62 0.95 -8.42 -0.46
N LEU A 63 0.81 -7.09 -0.50
CA LEU A 63 0.18 -6.33 0.59
C LEU A 63 -1.29 -6.71 0.78
N LEU A 64 -2.06 -6.86 -0.30
CA LEU A 64 -3.45 -7.32 -0.26
C LEU A 64 -3.55 -8.76 0.30
N GLU A 65 -2.63 -9.64 -0.06
CA GLU A 65 -2.52 -11.00 0.53
C GLU A 65 -2.18 -10.97 2.03
N LYS A 66 -1.58 -9.88 2.54
CA LYS A 66 -1.35 -9.64 3.97
C LYS A 66 -2.50 -8.93 4.66
N GLY A 67 -3.61 -8.69 3.95
CA GLY A 67 -4.81 -8.09 4.51
C GLY A 67 -4.80 -6.56 4.50
N ALA A 68 -4.01 -5.94 3.62
CA ALA A 68 -4.13 -4.51 3.36
C ALA A 68 -5.54 -4.17 2.88
N ASP A 69 -6.11 -3.08 3.39
CA ASP A 69 -7.40 -2.57 2.94
C ASP A 69 -7.28 -1.99 1.52
N ILE A 70 -8.01 -2.57 0.57
CA ILE A 70 -8.05 -2.10 -0.83
C ILE A 70 -8.65 -0.70 -0.95
N GLU A 71 -9.46 -0.28 0.02
CA GLU A 71 -10.05 1.04 0.11
C GLU A 71 -9.28 1.97 1.06
N GLY A 72 -8.12 1.55 1.56
CA GLY A 72 -7.33 2.28 2.56
C GLY A 72 -6.94 3.68 2.08
N LYS A 73 -7.55 4.71 2.69
CA LYS A 73 -7.41 6.12 2.28
C LYS A 73 -6.32 6.85 3.05
N CYS A 74 -5.68 7.81 2.38
CA CYS A 74 -4.98 8.90 3.08
C CYS A 74 -5.99 9.94 3.57
N THR A 75 -5.75 10.56 4.72
CA THR A 75 -6.60 11.63 5.28
C THR A 75 -6.46 12.92 4.50
N ASN A 76 -5.27 13.21 3.97
CA ASN A 76 -4.98 14.50 3.30
C ASN A 76 -5.79 14.72 2.01
N TYR A 77 -6.03 13.66 1.24
CA TYR A 77 -6.75 13.75 -0.04
C TYR A 77 -7.93 12.79 -0.12
N GLN A 78 -8.20 12.00 0.93
CA GLN A 78 -9.20 10.92 0.91
C GLN A 78 -9.06 9.98 -0.29
N GLN A 79 -7.86 9.90 -0.88
CA GLN A 79 -7.60 9.13 -2.07
C GLN A 79 -7.58 7.64 -1.74
N THR A 80 -8.45 6.89 -2.41
CA THR A 80 -8.33 5.43 -2.48
C THR A 80 -7.17 5.05 -3.39
N PRO A 81 -6.65 3.82 -3.26
CA PRO A 81 -5.69 3.28 -4.24
C PRO A 81 -6.18 3.41 -5.69
N LEU A 82 -7.46 3.18 -5.96
CA LEU A 82 -8.00 3.29 -7.33
C LEU A 82 -7.97 4.73 -7.86
N LEU A 83 -8.36 5.71 -7.04
CA LEU A 83 -8.27 7.14 -7.39
C LEU A 83 -6.81 7.58 -7.63
N ALA A 84 -5.88 7.11 -6.79
CA ALA A 84 -4.46 7.39 -6.97
C ALA A 84 -3.95 6.79 -8.30
N ALA A 85 -4.33 5.55 -8.63
CA ALA A 85 -3.96 4.93 -9.90
C ALA A 85 -4.48 5.73 -11.11
N ALA A 86 -5.72 6.21 -11.05
CA ALA A 86 -6.29 7.06 -12.08
C ALA A 86 -5.55 8.41 -12.21
N TYR A 87 -5.25 9.07 -11.09
CA TYR A 87 -4.53 10.35 -11.07
C TYR A 87 -3.13 10.25 -11.70
N PHE A 88 -2.39 9.18 -11.39
CA PHE A 88 -1.06 8.93 -11.93
C PHE A 88 -1.06 8.26 -13.32
N SER A 89 -2.24 8.00 -13.91
CA SER A 89 -2.39 7.30 -15.20
C SER A 89 -1.77 5.90 -15.23
N ASN A 90 -1.78 5.20 -14.08
CA ASN A 90 -1.23 3.86 -13.92
C ASN A 90 -2.27 2.81 -14.35
N LEU A 91 -2.42 2.58 -15.66
CA LEU A 91 -3.45 1.70 -16.20
C LEU A 91 -3.36 0.26 -15.66
N GLN A 92 -2.15 -0.28 -15.48
CA GLN A 92 -1.96 -1.63 -14.96
C GLN A 92 -2.46 -1.75 -13.51
N THR A 93 -2.06 -0.82 -12.65
CA THR A 93 -2.56 -0.71 -11.28
C THR A 93 -4.08 -0.51 -11.23
N PHE A 94 -4.64 0.32 -12.11
CA PHE A 94 -6.09 0.56 -12.18
C PHE A 94 -6.84 -0.74 -12.48
N GLN A 95 -6.47 -1.43 -13.57
CA GLN A 95 -7.08 -2.71 -13.96
C GLN A 95 -6.88 -3.78 -12.88
N PHE A 96 -5.73 -3.79 -12.23
CA PHE A 96 -5.46 -4.71 -11.13
C PHE A 96 -6.41 -4.47 -9.94
N LEU A 97 -6.55 -3.21 -9.48
CA LEU A 97 -7.44 -2.87 -8.37
C LEU A 97 -8.91 -3.10 -8.72
N GLU A 98 -9.34 -2.75 -9.93
CA GLU A 98 -10.67 -3.06 -10.45
C GLU A 98 -10.94 -4.57 -10.43
N SER A 99 -10.00 -5.39 -10.92
CA SER A 99 -10.13 -6.86 -10.91
C SER A 99 -10.20 -7.46 -9.49
N ARG A 100 -9.73 -6.71 -8.49
CA ARG A 100 -9.78 -7.07 -7.06
C ARG A 100 -11.02 -6.52 -6.36
N GLY A 101 -11.92 -5.85 -7.08
CA GLY A 101 -13.18 -5.34 -6.56
C GLY A 101 -13.07 -3.98 -5.87
N ALA A 102 -12.03 -3.19 -6.18
CA ALA A 102 -11.95 -1.81 -5.70
C ALA A 102 -13.16 -1.00 -6.19
N ASN A 103 -13.69 -0.14 -5.34
CA ASN A 103 -14.87 0.65 -5.65
C ASN A 103 -14.56 1.76 -6.67
N ILE A 104 -15.08 1.61 -7.89
CA ILE A 104 -14.95 2.62 -8.95
C ILE A 104 -15.73 3.91 -8.66
N ASP A 105 -16.81 3.81 -7.89
CA ASP A 105 -17.64 4.93 -7.46
C ASP A 105 -17.12 5.55 -6.15
N ALA A 106 -15.88 5.23 -5.74
CA ALA A 106 -15.21 5.94 -4.67
C ALA A 106 -15.04 7.41 -5.09
N VAL A 107 -16.05 8.22 -4.80
CA VAL A 107 -16.05 9.64 -5.14
C VAL A 107 -14.98 10.35 -4.33
N ASP A 108 -14.17 11.14 -5.03
CA ASP A 108 -13.42 12.23 -4.43
C ASP A 108 -14.46 13.19 -3.85
N LYS A 109 -14.55 13.26 -2.52
CA LYS A 109 -15.39 14.28 -1.86
C LYS A 109 -14.60 15.58 -1.88
N THR A 110 -14.63 16.24 -3.05
CA THR A 110 -14.26 17.64 -3.22
C THR A 110 -15.16 18.55 -2.41
#